data_AF-W4P6B6-F1
#
_entry.id   AF-W4P6B6-F1
#
_cell.length_a   1.000
_cell.length_b   1.000
_cell.length_c   1.000
_cell.angle_alpha   90.00
_cell.angle_beta   90.00
_cell.angle_gamma   90.00
#
_symmetry.space_group_name_H-M   'P 1'
#
loop_
_entity.id
_entity.type
_entity.pdbx_description
1 polymer ?
#
loop_
_entity_poly.entity_id
_entity_poly.type
_entity_poly.pdbx_seq_one_letter_code
_entity_poly.pdbx_strand_id
1 'polypeptide(L)'
;MKKVILAISVLLLVAGCSRVALTGRKQLLLVSDSEVMSLSNSSFKNYMKTAKQSTNAANKAMVVRVGQRIANAVETYLRTNGMEDQVRNFAWEFHLVQDNTPNAFCMPGGKIVVNEGILPYTKTEEGLAIVLGHEVGHAVAKHSAERISQQMLASYGGQVLSGVLAGKSAETQILAQQVYGLGASMA
;
A
#
# COMPACT_ATOMS: atom_id res chain seq x y z
N MET A 1 -17.47 -1.75 -32.96
CA MET A 1 -16.17 -1.48 -32.28
C MET A 1 -16.32 -0.58 -31.04
N LYS A 2 -16.81 0.66 -31.15
CA LYS A 2 -16.97 1.56 -29.97
C LYS A 2 -17.83 0.99 -28.82
N LYS A 3 -18.95 0.33 -29.14
CA LYS A 3 -19.82 -0.34 -28.14
C LYS A 3 -19.14 -1.54 -27.46
N VAL A 4 -18.25 -2.24 -28.18
CA VAL A 4 -17.50 -3.39 -27.66
C VAL A 4 -16.38 -2.90 -26.74
N ILE A 5 -15.67 -1.84 -27.12
CA ILE A 5 -14.65 -1.19 -26.27
C ILE A 5 -15.29 -0.67 -24.97
N LEU A 6 -16.42 0.04 -25.07
CA LEU A 6 -17.13 0.54 -23.89
C LEU A 6 -17.60 -0.60 -22.97
N ALA A 7 -18.13 -1.69 -23.54
CA ALA A 7 -18.52 -2.86 -22.77
C ALA A 7 -17.32 -3.51 -22.06
N ILE A 8 -16.17 -3.64 -22.72
CA ILE A 8 -14.93 -4.18 -22.15
C ILE A 8 -14.40 -3.27 -21.03
N SER A 9 -14.41 -1.95 -21.22
CA SER A 9 -13.98 -0.98 -20.20
C SER A 9 -14.85 -1.04 -18.94
N VAL A 10 -16.17 -1.15 -19.10
CA VAL A 10 -17.11 -1.32 -17.99
C VAL A 10 -16.89 -2.68 -17.30
N LEU A 11 -16.66 -3.75 -18.07
CA LEU A 11 -16.42 -5.09 -17.52
C LEU A 11 -15.13 -5.14 -16.68
N LEU A 12 -14.06 -4.48 -17.13
CA LEU A 12 -12.78 -4.41 -16.42
C LEU A 12 -12.88 -3.61 -15.11
N LEU A 13 -13.66 -2.52 -15.09
CA LEU A 13 -13.90 -1.73 -13.88
C LEU A 13 -14.71 -2.50 -12.82
N VAL A 14 -15.68 -3.30 -13.25
CA VAL A 14 -16.47 -4.15 -12.35
C VAL A 14 -15.62 -5.32 -11.81
N ALA A 15 -14.70 -5.86 -12.63
CA ALA A 15 -13.80 -6.94 -12.22
C ALA A 15 -12.73 -6.53 -11.18
N GLY A 16 -12.36 -5.24 -11.14
CA GLY A 16 -11.39 -4.72 -10.17
C GLY A 16 -11.96 -4.43 -8.77
N CYS A 17 -13.28 -4.51 -8.59
CA CYS A 17 -13.91 -4.25 -7.29
C CYS A 17 -13.68 -5.43 -6.34
N SER A 18 -12.98 -5.18 -5.24
CA SER A 18 -12.69 -6.13 -4.18
C SER A 18 -13.17 -5.61 -2.82
N ARG A 19 -12.94 -6.37 -1.75
CA ARG A 19 -13.20 -5.97 -0.37
C ARG A 19 -11.93 -6.08 0.47
N VAL A 20 -11.76 -5.15 1.39
CA VAL A 20 -10.69 -5.18 2.39
C VAL A 20 -10.96 -6.33 3.34
N ALA A 21 -9.93 -7.14 3.58
CA ALA A 21 -9.93 -8.18 4.60
C ALA A 21 -10.37 -7.59 5.95
N LEU A 22 -11.16 -8.33 6.74
CA LEU A 22 -11.72 -7.92 8.03
C LEU A 22 -12.82 -6.84 7.98
N THR A 23 -12.58 -5.70 7.34
CA THR A 23 -13.53 -4.56 7.41
C THR A 23 -14.68 -4.64 6.41
N GLY A 24 -14.52 -5.41 5.33
CA GLY A 24 -15.51 -5.50 4.26
C GLY A 24 -15.65 -4.23 3.41
N ARG A 25 -14.82 -3.20 3.67
CA ARG A 25 -14.78 -1.95 2.89
C ARG A 25 -14.51 -2.27 1.43
N LYS A 26 -15.29 -1.68 0.51
CA LYS A 26 -15.03 -1.81 -0.92
C LYS A 26 -13.69 -1.14 -1.25
N GLN A 27 -12.89 -1.81 -2.06
CA GLN A 27 -11.61 -1.30 -2.57
C GLN A 27 -11.47 -1.65 -4.04
N LEU A 28 -10.72 -0.84 -4.78
CA LEU A 28 -10.41 -1.09 -6.18
C LEU A 28 -8.98 -1.64 -6.28
N LEU A 29 -8.85 -2.83 -6.88
CA LEU A 29 -7.56 -3.47 -7.15
C LEU A 29 -7.45 -3.72 -8.66
N LEU A 30 -6.69 -2.86 -9.35
CA LEU A 30 -6.39 -2.97 -10.78
C LEU A 30 -5.07 -3.69 -11.06
N VAL A 31 -4.29 -3.96 -10.00
CA VAL A 31 -3.01 -4.66 -10.05
C VAL A 31 -3.11 -6.00 -9.36
N SER A 32 -2.40 -7.00 -9.89
CA SER A 32 -2.32 -8.33 -9.28
C SER A 32 -1.38 -8.33 -8.06
N ASP A 33 -1.58 -9.28 -7.15
CA ASP A 33 -0.68 -9.48 -6.01
C ASP A 33 0.77 -9.71 -6.48
N SER A 34 0.98 -10.46 -7.56
CA SER A 34 2.32 -10.73 -8.12
C SER A 34 3.04 -9.47 -8.59
N GLU A 35 2.33 -8.56 -9.27
CA GLU A 35 2.92 -7.29 -9.74
C GLU A 35 3.32 -6.42 -8.55
N VAL A 36 2.43 -6.32 -7.55
CA VAL A 36 2.66 -5.54 -6.34
C VAL A 36 3.82 -6.12 -5.51
N MET A 37 3.90 -7.45 -5.37
CA MET A 37 5.01 -8.11 -4.66
C MET A 37 6.34 -7.89 -5.38
N SER A 38 6.37 -7.99 -6.72
CA SER A 38 7.59 -7.75 -7.51
C SER A 38 8.09 -6.32 -7.33
N LEU A 39 7.19 -5.34 -7.44
CA LEU A 39 7.51 -3.93 -7.22
C LEU A 39 7.98 -3.67 -5.79
N SER A 40 7.29 -4.25 -4.80
CA SER A 40 7.65 -4.14 -3.38
C SER A 40 9.05 -4.67 -3.11
N ASN A 41 9.37 -5.88 -3.59
CA ASN A 41 10.67 -6.50 -3.39
C ASN A 41 11.81 -5.68 -4.01
N SER A 42 11.61 -5.15 -5.22
CA SER A 42 12.59 -4.29 -5.88
C SER A 42 12.79 -2.98 -5.11
N SER A 43 11.70 -2.32 -4.71
CA SER A 43 11.72 -1.05 -3.99
C SER A 43 12.36 -1.20 -2.60
N PHE A 44 11.99 -2.24 -1.88
CA PHE A 44 12.57 -2.59 -0.59
C PHE A 44 14.07 -2.84 -0.70
N LYS A 45 14.50 -3.65 -1.67
CA LYS A 45 15.93 -3.90 -1.92
C LYS A 45 16.70 -2.62 -2.21
N ASN A 46 16.12 -1.69 -2.97
CA ASN A 46 16.78 -0.42 -3.28
C ASN A 46 16.83 0.51 -2.06
N TYR A 47 15.76 0.58 -1.28
CA TYR A 47 15.74 1.32 -0.01
C TYR A 47 16.81 0.79 0.96
N MET A 48 16.87 -0.53 1.16
CA MET A 48 17.80 -1.14 2.12
C MET A 48 19.28 -1.03 1.70
N LYS A 49 19.60 -0.70 0.45
CA LYS A 49 20.99 -0.40 0.02
C LYS A 49 21.49 0.93 0.58
N THR A 50 20.59 1.90 0.76
CA THR A 50 20.94 3.26 1.19
C THR A 50 20.58 3.49 2.66
N ALA A 51 19.58 2.78 3.19
CA ALA A 51 19.19 2.86 4.57
C ALA A 51 20.29 2.32 5.49
N LYS A 52 20.73 3.15 6.44
CA LYS A 52 21.69 2.73 7.46
C LYS A 52 20.96 1.91 8.51
N GLN A 53 21.29 0.64 8.67
CA GLN A 53 20.71 -0.18 9.73
C GLN A 53 21.12 0.31 11.12
N SER A 54 20.21 0.21 12.09
CA SER A 54 20.51 0.53 13.48
C SER A 54 21.63 -0.36 14.04
N THR A 55 22.53 0.24 14.82
CA THR A 55 23.55 -0.48 15.58
C THR A 55 23.05 -0.92 16.96
N ASN A 56 21.90 -0.42 17.43
CA ASN A 56 21.34 -0.75 18.73
C ASN A 56 20.70 -2.16 18.71
N ALA A 57 21.41 -3.14 19.26
CA ALA A 57 20.97 -4.53 19.27
C ALA A 57 19.68 -4.75 20.07
N ALA A 58 19.50 -4.05 21.20
CA ALA A 58 18.31 -4.18 22.04
C ALA A 58 17.06 -3.68 21.33
N ASN A 59 17.13 -2.49 20.71
CA ASN A 59 16.01 -1.91 19.98
C ASN A 59 15.67 -2.73 18.72
N LYS A 60 16.68 -3.24 18.00
CA LYS A 60 16.45 -4.18 16.88
C LYS A 60 15.69 -5.43 17.34
N ALA A 61 16.16 -6.06 18.42
CA ALA A 61 15.52 -7.25 18.96
C ALA A 61 14.07 -6.96 19.43
N MET A 62 13.84 -5.78 20.01
CA MET A 62 12.50 -5.32 20.39
C MET A 62 11.58 -5.18 19.18
N VAL A 63 12.00 -4.47 18.13
CA VAL A 63 11.21 -4.28 16.88
C VAL A 63 10.86 -5.63 16.26
N VAL A 64 11.83 -6.53 16.13
CA VAL A 64 11.61 -7.87 15.59
C VAL A 64 10.64 -8.68 16.46
N ARG A 65 10.85 -8.71 17.79
CA ARG A 65 10.01 -9.47 18.72
C ARG A 65 8.56 -8.98 18.72
N VAL A 66 8.35 -7.67 18.82
CA VAL A 66 7.00 -7.07 18.82
C VAL A 66 6.34 -7.29 17.46
N GLY A 67 7.05 -7.02 16.37
CA GLY A 67 6.56 -7.23 15.01
C GLY A 67 6.14 -8.68 14.75
N GLN A 68 6.98 -9.65 15.12
CA GLN A 68 6.68 -11.06 14.93
C GLN A 68 5.48 -11.53 15.75
N ARG A 69 5.30 -11.03 16.99
CA ARG A 69 4.12 -11.34 17.79
C ARG A 69 2.83 -10.87 17.10
N ILE A 70 2.85 -9.68 16.51
CA ILE A 70 1.70 -9.12 15.77
C ILE A 70 1.46 -9.91 14.48
N ALA A 71 2.51 -10.15 13.69
CA ALA A 71 2.42 -10.95 12.47
C ALA A 71 1.83 -12.34 12.74
N ASN A 72 2.32 -13.04 13.76
CA ASN A 72 1.80 -14.35 14.15
C ASN A 72 0.32 -14.29 14.54
N ALA A 73 -0.10 -13.27 15.30
CA ALA A 73 -1.49 -13.11 15.70
C ALA A 73 -2.40 -12.88 14.47
N VAL A 74 -1.98 -12.00 13.55
CA VAL A 74 -2.70 -11.70 12.31
C VAL A 74 -2.77 -12.92 11.40
N GLU A 75 -1.67 -13.64 11.18
CA GLU A 75 -1.71 -14.84 10.36
C GLU A 75 -2.59 -15.93 10.99
N THR A 76 -2.54 -16.10 12.31
CA THR A 76 -3.43 -17.04 13.03
C THR A 76 -4.89 -16.67 12.80
N TYR A 77 -5.23 -15.38 12.89
CA TYR A 77 -6.56 -14.89 12.60
C TYR A 77 -6.95 -15.19 11.13
N LEU A 78 -6.10 -14.85 10.16
CA LEU A 78 -6.39 -15.06 8.75
C LEU A 78 -6.60 -16.54 8.43
N ARG A 79 -5.74 -17.44 8.94
CA ARG A 79 -5.89 -18.89 8.75
C ARG A 79 -7.18 -19.42 9.36
N THR A 80 -7.50 -19.03 10.60
CA THR A 80 -8.71 -19.52 11.30
C THR A 80 -10.01 -18.98 10.71
N ASN A 81 -9.94 -17.90 9.91
CA ASN A 81 -11.10 -17.31 9.22
C ASN A 81 -11.13 -17.63 7.72
N GLY A 82 -10.43 -18.69 7.27
CA GLY A 82 -10.50 -19.17 5.88
C GLY A 82 -9.80 -18.26 4.86
N MET A 83 -8.89 -17.40 5.32
CA MET A 83 -8.14 -16.44 4.50
C MET A 83 -6.67 -16.87 4.31
N GLU A 84 -6.41 -18.18 4.33
CA GLU A 84 -5.07 -18.76 4.25
C GLU A 84 -4.32 -18.33 2.98
N ASP A 85 -5.03 -18.16 1.87
CA ASP A 85 -4.48 -17.67 0.61
C ASP A 85 -3.79 -16.32 0.75
N GLN A 86 -4.27 -15.44 1.63
CA GLN A 86 -3.64 -14.15 1.87
C GLN A 86 -2.32 -14.28 2.62
N VAL A 87 -2.21 -15.29 3.48
CA VAL A 87 -1.02 -15.51 4.30
C VAL A 87 0.18 -15.91 3.45
N ARG A 88 -0.04 -16.65 2.36
CA ARG A 88 1.02 -17.08 1.43
C ARG A 88 1.79 -15.91 0.78
N ASN A 89 1.20 -14.72 0.78
CA ASN A 89 1.83 -13.53 0.21
C ASN A 89 2.70 -12.77 1.23
N PHE A 90 2.69 -13.14 2.51
CA PHE A 90 3.51 -12.48 3.53
C PHE A 90 4.83 -13.22 3.76
N ALA A 91 5.92 -12.46 3.64
CA ALA A 91 7.24 -12.82 4.12
C ALA A 91 7.65 -11.74 5.12
N TRP A 92 7.12 -11.83 6.34
CA TRP A 92 7.28 -10.79 7.34
C TRP A 92 8.75 -10.55 7.67
N GLU A 93 9.16 -9.30 7.52
CA GLU A 93 10.48 -8.84 7.90
C GLU A 93 10.35 -7.51 8.64
N PHE A 94 11.05 -7.37 9.76
CA PHE A 94 11.02 -6.17 10.59
C PHE A 94 12.43 -5.62 10.73
N HIS A 95 12.64 -4.40 10.28
CA HIS A 95 13.94 -3.74 10.26
C HIS A 95 13.91 -2.46 11.06
N LEU A 96 14.96 -2.20 11.83
CA LEU A 96 15.17 -0.91 12.49
C LEU A 96 16.32 -0.18 11.79
N VAL A 97 16.06 1.04 11.33
CA VAL A 97 17.05 1.87 10.62
C VAL A 97 17.42 3.10 11.45
N GLN A 98 18.68 3.50 11.35
CA GLN A 98 19.24 4.69 11.99
C GLN A 98 18.79 5.95 11.22
N ASP A 99 17.55 6.36 11.48
CA ASP A 99 16.92 7.56 10.97
C ASP A 99 16.17 8.24 12.12
N ASN A 100 16.40 9.55 12.31
CA ASN A 100 15.81 10.33 13.41
C ASN A 100 14.39 10.84 13.09
N THR A 101 13.90 10.63 11.88
CA THR A 101 12.53 10.95 11.49
C THR A 101 11.56 10.04 12.26
N PRO A 102 10.54 10.58 12.97
CA PRO A 102 9.59 9.76 13.72
C PRO A 102 8.63 9.06 12.76
N ASN A 103 9.05 7.90 12.24
CA ASN A 103 8.30 7.18 11.24
C ASN A 103 8.43 5.66 11.36
N ALA A 104 7.44 4.95 10.82
CA ALA A 104 7.50 3.55 10.45
C ALA A 104 6.66 3.38 9.18
N PHE A 105 6.99 2.38 8.36
CA PHE A 105 6.20 2.09 7.17
C PHE A 105 6.26 0.60 6.82
N CYS A 106 5.21 0.13 6.15
CA CYS A 106 5.19 -1.17 5.51
C CYS A 106 5.28 -1.07 3.98
N MET A 107 5.87 -2.09 3.37
CA MET A 107 5.73 -2.39 1.97
C MET A 107 4.93 -3.70 1.79
N PRO A 108 4.27 -3.88 0.64
CA PRO A 108 3.52 -5.09 0.36
C PRO A 108 4.33 -6.37 0.60
N GLY A 109 3.68 -7.41 1.11
CA GLY A 109 4.33 -8.68 1.44
C GLY A 109 4.98 -8.72 2.82
N GLY A 110 4.72 -7.71 3.66
CA GLY A 110 5.10 -7.74 5.07
C GLY A 110 6.51 -7.25 5.36
N LYS A 111 7.05 -6.36 4.54
CA LYS A 111 8.35 -5.72 4.82
C LYS A 111 8.10 -4.45 5.62
N ILE A 112 8.39 -4.45 6.91
CA ILE A 112 8.22 -3.29 7.80
C ILE A 112 9.58 -2.70 8.13
N VAL A 113 9.67 -1.37 8.03
CA VAL A 113 10.81 -0.58 8.47
C VAL A 113 10.36 0.38 9.56
N VAL A 114 11.11 0.41 10.64
CA VAL A 114 10.95 1.34 11.77
C VAL A 114 12.17 2.26 11.80
N ASN A 115 11.94 3.56 11.92
CA ASN A 115 13.01 4.52 12.14
C ASN A 115 13.29 4.65 13.64
N GLU A 116 14.55 4.75 14.06
CA GLU A 116 14.89 5.00 15.47
C GLU A 116 14.19 6.23 16.05
N GLY A 117 13.94 7.25 15.23
CA GLY A 117 13.26 8.49 15.60
C GLY A 117 11.85 8.30 16.16
N ILE A 118 11.15 7.19 15.88
CA ILE A 118 9.80 6.95 16.45
C ILE A 118 9.86 6.41 17.88
N LEU A 119 10.96 5.75 18.28
CA LEU A 119 11.06 5.04 19.56
C LEU A 119 10.89 5.93 20.82
N PRO A 120 11.38 7.18 20.84
CA PRO A 120 11.11 8.10 21.96
C PRO A 120 9.62 8.40 22.18
N TYR A 121 8.80 8.30 21.13
CA TYR A 121 7.36 8.52 21.20
C TYR A 121 6.60 7.27 21.64
N THR A 122 7.06 6.09 21.20
CA THR A 122 6.43 4.82 21.58
C THR A 122 6.71 4.47 23.04
N LYS A 123 7.90 4.83 23.56
CA LYS A 123 8.37 4.64 24.96
C LYS A 123 8.48 3.20 25.47
N THR A 124 7.53 2.34 25.12
CA THR A 124 7.42 0.94 25.55
C THR A 124 7.16 0.01 24.36
N GLU A 125 7.22 -1.30 24.60
CA GLU A 125 6.83 -2.30 23.61
C GLU A 125 5.36 -2.18 23.23
N GLU A 126 4.48 -1.84 24.17
CA GLU A 126 3.06 -1.65 23.93
C GLU A 126 2.81 -0.45 23.02
N GLY A 127 3.52 0.68 23.25
CA GLY A 127 3.44 1.83 22.36
C GLY A 127 3.98 1.51 20.96
N LEU A 128 5.05 0.71 20.86
CA LEU A 128 5.58 0.26 19.58
C LEU A 128 4.61 -0.70 18.88
N ALA A 129 3.93 -1.54 19.64
CA ALA A 129 2.94 -2.47 19.11
C ALA A 129 1.75 -1.76 18.46
N ILE A 130 1.37 -0.56 18.94
CA ILE A 130 0.34 0.26 18.29
C ILE A 130 0.79 0.69 16.89
N VAL A 131 2.03 1.20 16.78
CA VAL A 131 2.61 1.64 15.49
C VAL A 131 2.77 0.45 14.55
N LEU A 132 3.35 -0.66 15.02
CA LEU A 132 3.54 -1.86 14.19
C LEU A 132 2.21 -2.52 13.82
N GLY A 133 1.21 -2.48 14.71
CA GLY A 133 -0.14 -2.96 14.42
C GLY A 133 -0.81 -2.17 13.31
N HIS A 134 -0.61 -0.84 13.28
CA HIS A 134 -1.07 0.02 12.20
C HIS A 134 -0.42 -0.37 10.86
N GLU A 135 0.90 -0.52 10.84
CA GLU A 135 1.64 -0.91 9.63
C GLU A 135 1.28 -2.31 9.12
N VAL A 136 1.16 -3.29 10.02
CA VAL A 136 0.68 -4.63 9.66
C VAL A 136 -0.75 -4.56 9.11
N GLY A 137 -1.61 -3.71 9.69
CA GLY A 137 -2.96 -3.46 9.19
C GLY A 137 -2.98 -2.94 7.76
N HIS A 138 -2.09 -2.00 7.41
CA HIS A 138 -1.93 -1.52 6.04
C HIS A 138 -1.54 -2.63 5.05
N ALA A 139 -0.61 -3.50 5.44
CA ALA A 139 -0.19 -4.63 4.61
C ALA A 139 -1.33 -5.64 4.39
N VAL A 140 -2.05 -6.00 5.46
CA VAL A 140 -3.21 -6.92 5.38
C VAL A 140 -4.35 -6.35 4.56
N ALA A 141 -4.61 -5.05 4.70
CA ALA A 141 -5.66 -4.36 3.97
C ALA A 141 -5.30 -4.09 2.49
N LYS A 142 -4.07 -4.39 2.07
CA LYS A 142 -3.56 -4.13 0.71
C LYS A 142 -3.65 -2.66 0.28
N HIS A 143 -3.50 -1.72 1.22
CA HIS A 143 -3.65 -0.29 0.94
C HIS A 143 -2.66 0.23 -0.11
N SER A 144 -1.44 -0.29 -0.19
CA SER A 144 -0.51 0.11 -1.26
C SER A 144 -1.00 -0.32 -2.64
N ALA A 145 -1.58 -1.52 -2.77
CA ALA A 145 -2.14 -1.99 -4.03
C ALA A 145 -3.38 -1.16 -4.44
N GLU A 146 -4.22 -0.81 -3.47
CA GLU A 146 -5.34 0.12 -3.66
C GLU A 146 -4.83 1.48 -4.12
N ARG A 147 -3.80 2.04 -3.48
CA ARG A 147 -3.22 3.34 -3.86
C ARG A 147 -2.61 3.33 -5.26
N ILE A 148 -1.88 2.27 -5.61
CA ILE A 148 -1.35 2.09 -6.98
C ILE A 148 -2.52 2.05 -7.98
N SER A 149 -3.58 1.30 -7.67
CA SER A 149 -4.77 1.19 -8.53
C SER A 149 -5.47 2.53 -8.72
N GLN A 150 -5.62 3.33 -7.66
CA GLN A 150 -6.15 4.69 -7.72
C GLN A 150 -5.29 5.60 -8.61
N GLN A 151 -3.96 5.53 -8.48
CA GLN A 151 -3.03 6.30 -9.30
C GLN A 151 -3.07 5.91 -10.78
N MET A 152 -3.20 4.62 -11.08
CA MET A 152 -3.40 4.14 -12.44
C MET A 152 -4.72 4.66 -13.00
N LEU A 153 -5.81 4.55 -12.26
CA LEU A 153 -7.12 5.06 -12.67
C LEU A 153 -7.08 6.58 -12.93
N ALA A 154 -6.45 7.34 -12.02
CA ALA A 154 -6.25 8.77 -12.18
C ALA A 154 -5.48 9.08 -13.47
N SER A 155 -4.39 8.37 -13.73
CA SER A 155 -3.55 8.57 -14.92
C SER A 155 -4.28 8.24 -16.22
N TYR A 156 -4.92 7.07 -16.29
CA TYR A 156 -5.66 6.65 -17.49
C TYR A 156 -6.91 7.51 -17.73
N GLY A 157 -7.64 7.87 -16.67
CA GLY A 157 -8.79 8.77 -16.79
C GLY A 157 -8.40 10.15 -17.31
N GLY A 158 -7.22 10.66 -16.93
CA GLY A 158 -6.69 11.92 -17.47
C GLY A 158 -6.36 11.83 -18.96
N GLN A 159 -5.84 10.69 -19.43
CA GLN A 159 -5.60 10.43 -20.85
C GLN A 159 -6.92 10.34 -21.64
N VAL A 160 -7.92 9.62 -21.11
CA VAL A 160 -9.25 9.52 -21.73
C VAL A 160 -9.92 10.89 -21.80
N LEU A 161 -9.86 11.67 -20.71
CA LEU A 161 -10.39 13.03 -20.67
C LEU A 161 -9.73 13.91 -21.74
N SER A 162 -8.41 13.84 -21.87
CA SER A 162 -7.66 14.57 -22.89
C SER A 162 -8.10 14.17 -24.31
N GLY A 163 -8.34 12.88 -24.56
CA GLY A 163 -8.86 12.39 -25.82
C GLY A 163 -10.29 12.85 -26.14
N VAL A 164 -11.17 12.92 -25.13
CA VAL A 164 -12.56 13.39 -25.29
C VAL A 164 -12.63 14.90 -25.55
N LEU A 165 -11.73 15.66 -24.92
CA LEU A 165 -11.65 17.11 -25.09
C LEU A 165 -10.86 17.54 -26.33
N ALA A 166 -10.31 16.59 -27.08
CA ALA A 166 -9.63 16.87 -28.34
C ALA A 166 -10.57 17.64 -29.29
N GLY A 167 -10.16 18.85 -29.68
CA GLY A 167 -10.96 19.76 -30.51
C GLY A 167 -11.88 20.73 -29.76
N LYS A 168 -11.87 20.75 -28.42
CA LYS A 168 -12.45 21.83 -27.62
C LYS A 168 -11.48 23.00 -27.45
N SER A 169 -11.96 24.16 -26.96
CA SER A 169 -11.11 25.33 -26.74
C SER A 169 -9.98 25.04 -25.75
N ALA A 170 -8.86 25.75 -25.86
CA ALA A 170 -7.72 25.58 -24.99
C ALA A 170 -8.09 25.84 -23.52
N GLU A 171 -8.92 26.84 -23.25
CA GLU A 171 -9.42 27.18 -21.91
C GLU A 171 -10.24 26.03 -21.32
N THR A 172 -11.09 25.40 -22.14
CA THR A 172 -11.91 24.24 -21.71
C THR A 172 -11.03 23.05 -21.38
N GLN A 173 -10.00 22.78 -22.17
CA GLN A 173 -9.06 21.68 -21.94
C GLN A 173 -8.28 21.90 -20.64
N ILE A 174 -7.73 23.11 -20.43
CA ILE A 174 -6.96 23.46 -19.23
C ILE A 174 -7.83 23.36 -17.98
N LEU A 175 -9.02 23.97 -17.99
CA LEU A 175 -9.92 23.96 -16.84
C LEU A 175 -10.32 22.52 -16.47
N ALA A 176 -10.68 21.71 -17.46
CA ALA A 176 -11.07 20.32 -17.22
C ALA A 176 -9.93 19.47 -16.67
N GLN A 177 -8.70 19.64 -17.17
CA GLN A 177 -7.53 18.92 -16.65
C GLN A 177 -7.17 19.36 -15.23
N GLN A 178 -7.27 20.66 -14.91
CA GLN A 178 -7.05 21.17 -13.56
C GLN A 178 -8.08 20.61 -12.57
N VAL A 179 -9.38 20.69 -12.91
CA VAL A 179 -10.46 20.16 -12.06
C VAL A 179 -10.30 18.65 -11.86
N TYR A 180 -9.98 17.91 -12.92
CA TYR A 180 -9.73 16.48 -12.84
C TYR A 180 -8.53 16.14 -11.97
N GLY A 181 -7.41 16.85 -12.15
CA GLY A 181 -6.19 16.65 -11.35
C GLY A 181 -6.41 16.90 -9.86
N LEU A 182 -7.13 17.98 -9.52
CA LEU A 182 -7.52 18.28 -8.13
C LEU A 182 -8.39 17.16 -7.55
N GLY A 183 -9.45 16.76 -8.26
CA GLY A 183 -10.33 15.67 -7.82
C GLY A 183 -9.60 14.34 -7.65
N ALA A 184 -8.71 13.99 -8.58
CA ALA A 184 -7.94 12.74 -8.54
C ALA A 184 -6.89 12.71 -7.41
N SER A 185 -6.33 13.85 -7.03
CA SER A 185 -5.36 13.94 -5.92
C SER A 185 -6.00 13.77 -4.54
N MET A 186 -7.31 14.06 -4.43
CA MET A 186 -8.09 14.00 -3.20
C MET A 186 -8.83 12.66 -3.01
N ALA A 187 -8.85 11.81 -4.04
CA ALA A 187 -9.43 10.47 -4.03
C ALA A 187 -8.39 9.39 -3.65
#